data_AF-A0A0J7KHW2-F1
#
_entry.id   AF-A0A0J7KHW2-F1
#
_cell.length_a   1.000
_cell.length_b   1.000
_cell.length_c   1.000
_cell.angle_alpha   90.00
_cell.angle_beta   90.00
_cell.angle_gamma   90.00
#
_symmetry.space_group_name_H-M   'P 1'
#
loop_
_entity.id
_entity.type
_entity.pdbx_description
1 polymer ?
#
loop_
_entity_poly.entity_id
_entity_poly.type
_entity_poly.pdbx_seq_one_letter_code
_entity_poly.pdbx_strand_id
1 'polypeptide(L)'
;MKVQFIDTNLLTRGRLEVAITRAESPLLFWVQLRSGWNDLTELEEALNLRMPQRSAHLLIRPEDMEENMDVAVKDVRIWRRGFIKEINKTTLMVEVVLGDWGHTTWCRMSDVYLLED
;
A
#
# COMPACT_ATOMS: atom_id res chain seq x y z
N MET A 1 0.48 8.79 7.30
CA MET A 1 0.59 7.36 6.89
C MET A 1 1.39 7.12 5.60
N LYS A 2 2.15 8.11 5.09
CA LYS A 2 2.90 8.06 3.82
C LYS A 2 3.58 6.72 3.50
N VAL A 3 3.50 6.26 2.25
CA VAL A 3 4.26 5.10 1.78
C VAL A 3 5.68 5.55 1.44
N GLN A 4 6.66 5.07 2.22
CA GLN A 4 8.07 5.36 1.97
C GLN A 4 8.79 4.08 1.55
N PHE A 5 9.58 4.18 0.48
CA PHE A 5 10.49 3.11 0.11
C PHE A 5 11.60 3.00 1.14
N ILE A 6 12.03 1.77 1.41
CA ILE A 6 13.17 1.55 2.28
C ILE A 6 14.44 2.09 1.63
N ASP A 7 15.17 2.95 2.34
CA ASP A 7 16.52 3.31 1.94
C ASP A 7 17.46 2.17 2.35
N THR A 8 17.91 1.40 1.36
CA THR A 8 18.80 0.26 1.59
C THR A 8 20.17 0.67 2.14
N ASN A 9 20.56 1.95 2.03
CA ASN A 9 21.79 2.46 2.63
C ASN A 9 21.69 2.57 4.16
N LEU A 10 20.48 2.65 4.71
CA LEU A 10 20.23 2.67 6.16
C LEU A 10 20.22 1.27 6.77
N LEU A 11 20.27 0.22 5.95
CA LEU A 11 20.32 -1.16 6.43
C LEU A 11 21.69 -1.46 7.03
N THR A 12 21.67 -2.21 8.14
CA THR A 12 22.92 -2.71 8.73
C THR A 12 23.63 -3.65 7.76
N ARG A 13 24.96 -3.67 7.78
CA ARG A 13 25.77 -4.62 6.98
C ARG A 13 25.70 -6.07 7.50
N GLY A 14 24.98 -6.32 8.58
CA GLY A 14 24.82 -7.63 9.20
C GLY A 14 23.71 -8.47 8.56
N ARG A 15 23.53 -9.70 9.06
CA ARG A 15 22.37 -10.51 8.69
C ARG A 15 21.11 -9.88 9.28
N LEU A 16 20.10 -9.71 8.43
CA LEU A 16 18.79 -9.21 8.83
C LEU A 16 17.79 -10.35 8.85
N GLU A 17 16.97 -10.39 9.88
CA GLU A 17 15.88 -11.35 9.95
C GLU A 17 14.68 -10.84 9.15
N VAL A 18 14.21 -11.66 8.22
CA VAL A 18 13.15 -11.31 7.29
C VAL A 18 12.12 -12.43 7.21
N ALA A 19 10.89 -12.07 6.82
CA ALA A 19 9.92 -13.03 6.32
C ALA A 19 9.59 -12.72 4.86
N ILE A 20 9.42 -13.77 4.07
CA ILE A 20 8.93 -13.66 2.69
C ILE A 20 7.43 -13.42 2.75
N THR A 21 6.97 -12.28 2.24
CA THR A 21 5.54 -11.93 2.18
C THR A 21 4.89 -12.40 0.89
N ARG A 22 5.64 -12.37 -0.21
CA ARG A 22 5.21 -12.85 -1.53
C ARG A 22 6.42 -13.33 -2.32
N ALA A 23 6.26 -14.40 -3.08
CA ALA A 23 7.27 -14.85 -4.03
C ALA A 23 6.60 -15.14 -5.38
N GLU A 24 7.07 -14.50 -6.45
CA GLU A 24 6.70 -14.84 -7.82
C GLU A 24 7.69 -15.82 -8.44
N SER A 25 8.97 -15.68 -8.08
CA SER A 25 10.02 -16.61 -8.44
C SER A 25 11.15 -16.54 -7.40
N PRO A 26 12.12 -17.46 -7.42
CA PRO A 26 13.31 -17.37 -6.56
C PRO A 26 14.13 -16.09 -6.77
N LEU A 27 13.94 -15.37 -7.88
CA LEU A 27 14.65 -14.14 -8.21
C LEU A 27 13.77 -12.88 -8.04
N LEU A 28 12.48 -13.05 -7.76
CA LEU A 28 11.53 -11.96 -7.60
C LEU A 28 10.55 -12.28 -6.47
N PHE A 29 10.86 -11.73 -5.31
CA PHE A 29 10.11 -11.93 -4.08
C PHE A 29 10.19 -10.68 -3.21
N TRP A 30 9.23 -10.53 -2.32
CA TRP A 30 9.12 -9.44 -1.37
C TRP A 30 9.33 -9.97 0.03
N VAL A 31 9.99 -9.15 0.84
CA VAL A 31 10.30 -9.46 2.22
C VAL A 31 9.94 -8.29 3.12
N GLN A 32 9.59 -8.62 4.36
CA GLN A 32 9.49 -7.65 5.44
C GLN A 32 10.60 -7.92 6.46
N LEU A 33 11.22 -6.85 6.94
CA LEU A 33 12.14 -6.93 8.07
C LEU A 33 11.35 -7.20 9.35
N ARG A 34 11.74 -8.22 10.13
CA ARG A 34 11.05 -8.54 11.39
C ARG A 34 11.08 -7.39 12.38
N SER A 35 12.10 -6.54 12.34
CA SER A 35 12.21 -5.37 13.22
C SER A 35 11.10 -4.33 12.99
N GLY A 36 10.53 -4.24 11.78
CA GLY A 36 9.48 -3.27 11.44
C GLY A 36 8.05 -3.82 11.58
N TRP A 37 7.89 -5.05 12.08
CA TRP A 37 6.58 -5.71 12.13
C TRP A 37 5.62 -5.06 13.11
N ASN A 38 6.09 -4.64 14.28
CA ASN A 38 5.24 -3.97 15.26
C ASN A 38 4.73 -2.64 14.70
N ASP A 39 5.64 -1.81 14.15
CA ASP A 39 5.30 -0.53 13.54
C ASP A 39 4.30 -0.69 12.38
N LEU A 40 4.49 -1.70 11.52
CA LEU A 40 3.56 -1.98 10.42
C LEU A 40 2.20 -2.45 10.95
N THR A 41 2.18 -3.31 11.97
CA THR A 41 0.93 -3.81 12.58
C THR A 41 0.14 -2.67 13.21
N GLU A 42 0.78 -1.81 14.00
CA GLU A 42 0.15 -0.63 14.59
C GLU A 42 -0.43 0.31 13.52
N LEU A 43 0.31 0.50 12.42
CA LEU A 43 -0.14 1.32 11.30
C LEU A 43 -1.36 0.71 10.60
N GLU A 44 -1.36 -0.61 10.36
CA GLU A 44 -2.49 -1.30 9.74
C GLU A 44 -3.72 -1.29 10.65
N GLU A 45 -3.56 -1.49 11.96
CA GLU A 45 -4.64 -1.38 12.93
C GLU A 45 -5.25 0.02 12.94
N ALA A 46 -4.42 1.06 12.97
CA ALA A 46 -4.87 2.44 12.90
C ALA A 46 -5.63 2.74 11.60
N LEU A 47 -5.13 2.26 10.45
CA LEU A 47 -5.79 2.41 9.16
C LEU A 47 -7.15 1.70 9.14
N ASN A 48 -7.21 0.46 9.62
CA ASN A 48 -8.42 -0.35 9.64
C ASN A 48 -9.47 0.16 10.64
N LEU A 49 -9.07 0.84 11.69
CA LEU A 49 -9.98 1.54 12.61
C LEU A 49 -10.58 2.80 11.97
N ARG A 50 -9.77 3.57 11.24
CA ARG A 50 -10.11 4.90 10.72
C ARG A 50 -10.94 4.85 9.44
N MET A 51 -10.56 4.00 8.49
CA MET A 51 -11.17 3.98 7.16
C MET A 51 -12.67 3.67 7.13
N PRO A 52 -13.22 2.71 7.89
CA PRO A 52 -14.66 2.45 7.91
C PRO A 52 -15.51 3.66 8.32
N GLN A 53 -14.94 4.59 9.10
CA GLN A 53 -15.64 5.76 9.61
C GLN A 53 -15.51 6.97 8.67
N ARG A 54 -14.41 7.06 7.92
CA ARG A 54 -14.04 8.27 7.17
C ARG A 54 -14.10 8.10 5.64
N SER A 55 -14.13 6.88 5.11
CA SER A 55 -14.00 6.62 3.67
C SER A 55 -14.96 7.44 2.80
N ALA A 56 -16.19 7.69 3.26
CA ALA A 56 -17.18 8.50 2.55
C ALA A 56 -16.71 9.92 2.22
N HIS A 57 -15.79 10.48 3.00
CA HIS A 57 -15.24 11.83 2.83
C HIS A 57 -13.84 11.84 2.20
N LEU A 58 -13.28 10.66 1.91
CA LEU A 58 -11.92 10.49 1.40
C LEU A 58 -11.89 10.03 -0.06
N LEU A 59 -13.01 10.13 -0.77
CA LEU A 59 -13.07 9.81 -2.19
C LEU A 59 -12.20 10.81 -2.98
N ILE A 60 -11.30 10.27 -3.80
CA ILE A 60 -10.50 11.07 -4.74
C ILE A 60 -11.29 11.18 -6.04
N ARG A 61 -11.40 12.38 -6.59
CA ARG A 61 -12.07 12.55 -7.89
C ARG A 61 -11.16 12.03 -9.00
N PRO A 62 -11.71 11.44 -10.08
CA PRO A 62 -10.90 10.91 -11.19
C PRO A 62 -9.93 11.94 -11.80
N GLU A 63 -10.30 13.21 -11.82
CA GLU A 63 -9.45 14.33 -12.29
C GLU A 63 -8.27 14.65 -11.38
N ASP A 64 -8.37 14.33 -10.09
CA ASP A 64 -7.36 14.61 -9.06
C ASP A 64 -6.43 13.40 -8.81
N MET A 65 -6.65 12.28 -9.50
CA MET A 65 -5.81 11.08 -9.36
C MET A 65 -4.53 11.20 -10.18
N GLU A 66 -3.40 10.93 -9.53
CA GLU A 66 -2.07 10.99 -10.13
C GLU A 66 -1.26 9.71 -9.84
N GLU A 67 -0.36 9.36 -10.75
CA GLU A 67 0.61 8.28 -10.51
C GLU A 67 1.54 8.63 -9.34
N ASN A 68 1.92 7.63 -8.56
CA ASN A 68 2.67 7.73 -7.30
C ASN A 68 1.93 8.44 -6.16
N MET A 69 0.63 8.72 -6.32
CA MET A 69 -0.19 9.21 -5.21
C MET A 69 -0.39 8.11 -4.17
N ASP A 70 -0.13 8.43 -2.90
CA ASP A 70 -0.42 7.55 -1.77
C ASP A 70 -1.92 7.44 -1.52
N VAL A 71 -2.42 6.21 -1.42
CA VAL A 71 -3.85 5.91 -1.35
C VAL A 71 -4.14 4.78 -0.38
N ALA A 72 -5.37 4.75 0.12
CA ALA A 72 -5.95 3.64 0.85
C ALA A 72 -6.93 2.90 -0.07
N VAL A 73 -6.85 1.58 -0.08
CA VAL A 73 -7.79 0.70 -0.80
C VAL A 73 -8.27 -0.43 0.09
N LYS A 74 -9.46 -0.94 -0.18
CA LYS A 74 -10.00 -2.09 0.52
C LYS A 74 -9.63 -3.36 -0.23
N ASP A 75 -8.61 -4.06 0.27
CA ASP A 75 -8.18 -5.35 -0.27
C ASP A 75 -8.95 -6.48 0.45
N VAL A 76 -9.89 -7.08 -0.27
CA VAL A 76 -10.82 -8.11 0.23
C VAL A 76 -11.69 -7.63 1.40
N ARG A 77 -11.14 -7.58 2.61
CA ARG A 77 -11.82 -7.14 3.84
C ARG A 77 -11.00 -6.15 4.67
N ILE A 78 -9.72 -5.96 4.32
CA ILE A 78 -8.76 -5.20 5.10
C ILE A 78 -8.39 -3.96 4.31
N TRP A 79 -8.35 -2.82 4.99
CA TRP A 79 -7.82 -1.59 4.43
C TRP A 79 -6.31 -1.68 4.40
N ARG A 80 -5.73 -1.39 3.23
CA ARG A 80 -4.29 -1.36 3.03
C ARG A 80 -3.91 -0.03 2.41
N ARG A 81 -2.73 0.45 2.78
CA ARG A 81 -2.09 1.58 2.09
C ARG A 81 -1.34 1.08 0.85
N GLY A 82 -1.20 1.96 -0.11
CA GLY A 82 -0.44 1.72 -1.32
C GLY A 82 -0.23 3.03 -2.07
N PHE A 83 0.26 2.91 -3.29
CA PHE A 83 0.36 4.05 -4.20
C PHE A 83 -0.16 3.66 -5.58
N ILE A 84 -0.67 4.66 -6.31
CA ILE A 84 -1.13 4.48 -7.69
C ILE A 84 0.06 4.23 -8.60
N LYS A 85 0.07 3.10 -9.31
CA LYS A 85 1.11 2.77 -10.30
C LYS A 85 0.69 3.14 -11.71
N GLU A 86 -0.56 2.85 -12.07
CA GLU A 86 -1.08 3.10 -13.42
C GLU A 86 -2.57 3.48 -13.34
N ILE A 87 -2.99 4.41 -14.21
CA ILE A 87 -4.38 4.88 -14.29
C ILE A 87 -4.93 4.62 -15.69
N ASN A 88 -5.99 3.81 -15.78
CA ASN A 88 -6.74 3.62 -17.02
C ASN A 88 -8.04 4.44 -16.99
N LYS A 89 -8.00 5.63 -17.60
CA LYS A 89 -9.16 6.54 -17.68
C LYS A 89 -10.30 6.02 -18.56
N THR A 90 -10.01 5.13 -19.52
CA THR A 90 -11.04 4.55 -20.40
C THR A 90 -11.88 3.51 -19.66
N THR A 91 -11.25 2.69 -18.82
CA THR A 91 -11.95 1.65 -18.05
C THR A 91 -12.32 2.07 -16.63
N LEU A 92 -11.91 3.28 -16.21
CA LEU A 92 -12.06 3.81 -14.85
C LEU A 92 -11.43 2.90 -13.79
N MET A 93 -10.32 2.27 -14.14
CA MET A 93 -9.57 1.35 -13.29
C MET A 93 -8.20 1.94 -12.94
N VAL A 94 -7.74 1.61 -11.75
CA VAL A 94 -6.44 2.04 -11.21
C VAL A 94 -5.69 0.80 -10.71
N GLU A 95 -4.43 0.71 -11.08
CA GLU A 95 -3.50 -0.25 -10.52
C GLU A 95 -2.85 0.36 -9.27
N VAL A 96 -3.03 -0.28 -8.12
CA VAL A 96 -2.48 0.16 -6.83
C VAL A 96 -1.47 -0.86 -6.32
N VAL A 97 -0.26 -0.38 -6.01
CA VAL A 97 0.81 -1.18 -5.42
C VAL A 97 0.70 -1.15 -3.90
N LEU A 98 0.45 -2.33 -3.31
CA LEU A 98 0.41 -2.57 -1.88
C LEU A 98 1.82 -2.94 -1.40
N GLY A 99 2.69 -1.92 -1.37
CA GLY A 99 4.13 -2.07 -1.19
C GLY A 99 4.54 -2.87 0.05
N ASP A 100 3.85 -2.67 1.18
CA ASP A 100 4.15 -3.39 2.43
C ASP A 100 4.02 -4.92 2.28
N TRP A 101 3.21 -5.38 1.33
CA TRP A 101 2.88 -6.80 1.12
C TRP A 101 3.42 -7.36 -0.20
N GLY A 102 4.03 -6.51 -1.03
CA GLY A 102 4.51 -6.90 -2.35
C GLY A 102 3.41 -7.26 -3.34
N HIS A 103 2.15 -6.90 -3.06
CA HIS A 103 1.00 -7.21 -3.92
C HIS A 103 0.62 -6.00 -4.78
N THR A 104 0.03 -6.23 -5.95
CA THR A 104 -0.58 -5.18 -6.78
C THR A 104 -2.03 -5.52 -7.11
N THR A 105 -2.94 -4.59 -6.93
CA THR A 105 -4.38 -4.80 -7.14
C THR A 105 -4.95 -3.83 -8.15
N TRP A 106 -5.86 -4.31 -9.00
CA TRP A 106 -6.65 -3.49 -9.90
C TRP A 106 -8.01 -3.22 -9.25
N CYS A 107 -8.34 -1.95 -9.07
CA CYS A 107 -9.60 -1.54 -8.47
C CYS A 107 -10.23 -0.39 -9.27
N ARG A 108 -11.53 -0.13 -9.05
CA ARG A 108 -12.18 1.03 -9.68
C ARG A 108 -11.67 2.30 -9.03
N MET A 109 -11.64 3.39 -9.78
CA MET A 109 -11.35 4.73 -9.23
C MET A 109 -12.25 5.06 -8.02
N SER A 110 -13.50 4.61 -8.02
CA SER A 110 -14.44 4.81 -6.89
C SER A 110 -14.07 4.03 -5.62
N ASP A 111 -13.15 3.07 -5.71
CA ASP A 111 -12.70 2.24 -4.60
C ASP A 111 -11.30 2.65 -4.10
N VAL A 112 -10.81 3.81 -4.57
CA VAL A 112 -9.54 4.42 -4.15
C VAL A 112 -9.81 5.64 -3.29
N TYR A 113 -9.16 5.70 -2.13
CA TYR A 113 -9.40 6.74 -1.13
C TYR A 113 -8.10 7.45 -0.78
N LEU A 114 -8.21 8.72 -0.41
CA LEU A 114 -7.10 9.52 0.08
C LEU A 114 -6.52 8.88 1.35
N LEU A 115 -5.21 8.67 1.36
CA LEU A 115 -4.49 8.25 2.55
C LEU A 115 -4.17 9.47 3.41
N GLU A 116 -4.93 9.66 4.48
CA GLU A 116 -4.66 10.72 5.44
C GLU A 116 -3.40 10.44 6.27
N ASP A 117 -2.80 11.50 6.82
CA ASP A 117 -1.66 11.36 7.72
C ASP A 117 -1.99 10.67 9.05
#